data_AF-A0A852TX30-F1
#
_entry.id   AF-A0A852TX30-F1
#
_cell.length_a   1.000
_cell.length_b   1.000
_cell.length_c   1.000
_cell.angle_alpha   90.00
_cell.angle_beta   90.00
_cell.angle_gamma   90.00
#
_symmetry.space_group_name_H-M   'P 1'
#
loop_
_entity.id
_entity.type
_entity.pdbx_description
1 polymer ?
#
loop_
_entity_poly.entity_id
_entity_poly.type
_entity_poly.pdbx_seq_one_letter_code
_entity_poly.pdbx_strand_id
1 'polypeptide(L)'
;MSPDGAVPLPEDAARLLSALGAPPRLRAHLSLVHGVAVRLVEWTARHHPQARIDAPAVLFGAATHDIGKTLHPAELSGPGSAHEEAGYALLREHGVASGLARFCRTHGSYGAPGRTLEDLLVSLADTVWKGRRAVELEQRVVELLARASGRAGWEVFLELDDLLGDIAAGADERLAHQARHPLTGPR
;
A
#
# COMPACT_ATOMS: atom_id res chain seq x y z
N MET A 1 19.50 -3.52 8.05
CA MET A 1 18.75 -2.27 8.29
C MET A 1 17.81 -2.07 7.11
N SER A 2 16.50 -1.87 7.33
CA SER A 2 15.57 -1.52 6.24
C SER A 2 15.88 -0.09 5.76
N PRO A 3 15.76 0.18 4.45
CA PRO A 3 16.25 1.42 3.84
C PRO A 3 15.55 2.71 4.32
N ASP A 4 14.31 2.63 4.82
CA ASP A 4 13.54 3.80 5.27
C ASP A 4 13.35 3.89 6.81
N GLY A 5 14.15 3.15 7.58
CA GLY A 5 13.87 2.94 9.01
C GLY A 5 12.72 1.94 9.17
N ALA A 6 12.93 0.90 9.98
CA ALA A 6 11.94 -0.16 10.11
C ALA A 6 10.73 0.33 10.91
N VAL A 7 9.66 0.73 10.22
CA VAL A 7 8.37 1.00 10.85
C VAL A 7 7.66 -0.34 11.11
N PRO A 8 7.26 -0.64 12.35
CA PRO A 8 6.55 -1.88 12.65
C PRO A 8 5.18 -1.88 11.95
N LEU A 9 4.82 -3.04 11.39
CA LEU A 9 3.47 -3.26 10.85
C LEU A 9 2.41 -3.10 11.96
N PRO A 10 1.15 -2.76 11.60
CA PRO A 10 0.04 -2.86 12.53
C PRO A 10 -0.01 -4.26 13.15
N GLU A 11 -0.22 -4.34 14.46
CA GLU A 11 -0.09 -5.60 15.21
C GLU A 11 -0.98 -6.70 14.60
N ASP A 12 -2.21 -6.37 14.27
CA ASP A 12 -3.17 -7.28 13.65
C ASP A 12 -2.67 -7.81 12.29
N ALA A 13 -2.09 -6.95 11.45
CA ALA A 13 -1.52 -7.36 10.17
C ALA A 13 -0.31 -8.28 10.36
N ALA A 14 0.58 -7.95 11.31
CA ALA A 14 1.73 -8.79 11.64
C ALA A 14 1.31 -10.18 12.14
N ARG A 15 0.29 -10.25 13.02
CA ARG A 15 -0.27 -11.51 13.51
C ARG A 15 -0.88 -12.34 12.38
N LEU A 16 -1.65 -11.73 11.47
CA LEU A 16 -2.22 -12.40 10.31
C LEU A 16 -1.14 -12.98 9.40
N LEU A 17 -0.12 -12.19 9.04
CA LEU A 17 0.97 -12.65 8.17
C LEU A 17 1.78 -13.79 8.80
N SER A 18 1.95 -13.78 10.12
CA SER A 18 2.58 -14.88 10.85
C SER A 18 1.71 -16.13 10.86
N ALA A 19 0.43 -15.99 11.23
CA ALA A 19 -0.51 -17.12 11.32
C ALA A 19 -0.73 -17.82 9.98
N LEU A 20 -0.73 -17.06 8.89
CA LEU A 20 -0.91 -17.57 7.53
C LEU A 20 0.38 -18.12 6.89
N GLY A 21 1.52 -18.00 7.57
CA GLY A 21 2.80 -18.46 7.02
C GLY A 21 3.23 -17.67 5.77
N ALA A 22 2.90 -16.37 5.70
CA ALA A 22 3.21 -15.53 4.54
C ALA A 22 4.70 -15.64 4.15
N PRO A 23 5.04 -15.84 2.86
CA PRO A 23 6.44 -16.02 2.45
C PRO A 23 7.34 -14.84 2.85
N PRO A 24 8.64 -15.05 3.12
CA PRO A 24 9.56 -13.98 3.51
C PRO A 24 9.58 -12.81 2.51
N ARG A 25 9.53 -13.10 1.20
CA ARG A 25 9.42 -12.07 0.15
C ARG A 25 8.16 -11.22 0.28
N LEU A 26 7.01 -11.86 0.56
CA LEU A 26 5.74 -11.17 0.74
C LEU A 26 5.78 -10.26 1.97
N ARG A 27 6.29 -10.76 3.10
CA ARG A 27 6.43 -9.95 4.32
C ARG A 27 7.35 -8.74 4.09
N ALA A 28 8.48 -8.94 3.41
CA ALA A 28 9.38 -7.83 3.08
C ALA A 28 8.69 -6.79 2.19
N HIS A 29 7.95 -7.23 1.17
CA HIS A 29 7.16 -6.35 0.32
C HIS A 29 6.14 -5.52 1.11
N LEU A 30 5.29 -6.19 1.90
CA LEU A 30 4.23 -5.53 2.68
C LEU A 30 4.80 -4.54 3.70
N SER A 31 5.94 -4.85 4.32
CA SER A 31 6.64 -3.93 5.22
C SER A 31 7.15 -2.68 4.49
N LEU A 32 7.68 -2.82 3.27
CA LEU A 32 8.15 -1.69 2.47
C LEU A 32 6.99 -0.79 2.02
N VAL A 33 5.91 -1.39 1.51
CA VAL A 33 4.70 -0.66 1.11
C VAL A 33 4.06 0.03 2.30
N HIS A 34 4.00 -0.62 3.45
CA HIS A 34 3.52 -0.02 4.69
C HIS A 34 4.36 1.19 5.12
N GLY A 35 5.70 1.10 5.07
CA GLY A 35 6.56 2.25 5.37
C GLY A 35 6.31 3.46 4.46
N VAL A 36 6.05 3.22 3.17
CA VAL A 36 5.64 4.28 2.23
C VAL A 36 4.25 4.83 2.58
N ALA A 37 3.29 3.97 2.94
CA ALA A 37 1.96 4.38 3.36
C ALA A 37 1.99 5.26 4.62
N VAL A 38 2.90 5.01 5.56
CA VAL A 38 3.13 5.88 6.73
C VAL A 38 3.52 7.28 6.29
N ARG A 39 4.50 7.42 5.38
CA ARG A 39 4.90 8.73 4.84
C ARG A 39 3.74 9.45 4.15
N LEU A 40 2.95 8.73 3.35
CA LEU A 40 1.78 9.30 2.65
C LEU A 40 0.67 9.76 3.61
N VAL A 41 0.38 8.96 4.64
CA VAL A 41 -0.61 9.29 5.67
C VAL A 41 -0.17 10.49 6.50
N GLU A 42 1.09 10.52 6.95
CA GLU A 42 1.65 11.65 7.70
C GLU A 42 1.65 12.93 6.89
N TRP A 43 2.03 12.86 5.61
CA TRP A 43 1.97 14.00 4.71
C TRP A 43 0.53 14.47 4.50
N THR A 44 -0.42 13.55 4.27
CA THR A 44 -1.84 13.90 4.09
C THR A 44 -2.41 14.56 5.34
N ALA A 45 -2.10 14.04 6.54
CA ALA A 45 -2.54 14.61 7.80
C ALA A 45 -1.98 16.02 8.03
N ARG A 46 -0.74 16.28 7.63
CA ARG A 46 -0.06 17.57 7.80
C ARG A 46 -0.53 18.62 6.78
N HIS A 47 -0.64 18.25 5.52
CA HIS A 47 -0.89 19.18 4.40
C HIS A 47 -2.37 19.28 4.01
N HIS A 48 -3.17 18.24 4.31
CA HIS A 48 -4.59 18.14 3.96
C HIS A 48 -5.45 17.60 5.12
N PRO A 49 -5.43 18.22 6.32
CA PRO A 49 -6.20 17.75 7.47
C PRO A 49 -7.72 17.70 7.23
N GLN A 50 -8.23 18.45 6.26
CA GLN A 50 -9.65 18.46 5.86
C GLN A 50 -10.09 17.17 5.17
N ALA A 51 -9.15 16.37 4.62
CA ALA A 51 -9.44 15.11 3.96
C ALA A 51 -9.98 14.03 4.90
N ARG A 52 -9.70 14.13 6.22
CA ARG A 52 -10.22 13.26 7.29
C ARG A 52 -10.13 11.76 6.95
N ILE A 53 -8.95 11.32 6.50
CA ILE A 53 -8.71 9.91 6.17
C ILE A 53 -8.74 9.02 7.41
N ASP A 54 -9.18 7.78 7.23
CA ASP A 54 -8.95 6.70 8.20
C ASP A 54 -7.52 6.17 8.05
N ALA A 55 -6.58 6.84 8.72
CA ALA A 55 -5.16 6.49 8.72
C ALA A 55 -4.90 5.02 9.15
N PRO A 56 -5.46 4.51 10.27
CA PRO A 56 -5.35 3.10 10.63
C PRO A 56 -5.79 2.14 9.50
N ALA A 57 -6.88 2.45 8.79
CA ALA A 57 -7.34 1.62 7.68
C ALA A 57 -6.35 1.61 6.51
N VAL A 58 -5.77 2.76 6.12
CA VAL A 58 -4.75 2.83 5.06
C VAL A 58 -3.51 2.02 5.44
N LEU A 59 -3.05 2.17 6.68
CA LEU A 59 -1.86 1.47 7.18
C LEU A 59 -2.06 -0.04 7.24
N PHE A 60 -3.25 -0.49 7.67
CA PHE A 60 -3.63 -1.90 7.62
C PHE A 60 -3.71 -2.40 6.18
N GLY A 61 -4.41 -1.66 5.30
CA GLY A 61 -4.56 -1.98 3.89
C GLY A 61 -3.22 -2.15 3.19
N ALA A 62 -2.29 -1.21 3.35
CA ALA A 62 -0.93 -1.31 2.81
C ALA A 62 -0.19 -2.56 3.31
N ALA A 63 -0.33 -2.89 4.59
CA ALA A 63 0.28 -4.05 5.23
C ALA A 63 -0.36 -5.39 4.87
N THR A 64 -1.53 -5.43 4.22
CA THR A 64 -2.26 -6.67 3.90
C THR A 64 -2.77 -6.79 2.47
N HIS A 65 -2.65 -5.76 1.62
CA HIS A 65 -3.29 -5.74 0.29
C HIS A 65 -2.95 -6.98 -0.54
N ASP A 66 -1.69 -7.43 -0.45
CA ASP A 66 -1.13 -8.55 -1.20
C ASP A 66 -1.19 -9.90 -0.45
N ILE A 67 -1.90 -9.98 0.68
CA ILE A 67 -1.87 -11.16 1.56
C ILE A 67 -2.33 -12.46 0.87
N GLY A 68 -3.18 -12.34 -0.16
CA GLY A 68 -3.60 -13.48 -0.99
C GLY A 68 -2.45 -14.17 -1.73
N LYS A 69 -1.29 -13.53 -1.89
CA LYS A 69 -0.08 -14.16 -2.44
C LYS A 69 0.49 -15.25 -1.52
N THR A 70 -0.02 -15.36 -0.29
CA THR A 70 0.22 -16.52 0.57
C THR A 70 -0.43 -17.79 -0.03
N LEU A 71 -1.60 -17.66 -0.66
CA LEU A 71 -2.31 -18.75 -1.33
C LEU A 71 -1.87 -18.90 -2.80
N HIS A 72 -1.40 -17.80 -3.42
CA HIS A 72 -0.94 -17.75 -4.81
C HIS A 72 0.54 -17.31 -4.91
N PRO A 73 1.49 -18.09 -4.39
CA PRO A 73 2.89 -17.68 -4.31
C PRO A 73 3.56 -17.47 -5.68
N ALA A 74 3.04 -18.07 -6.75
CA ALA A 74 3.52 -17.82 -8.11
C ALA A 74 3.40 -16.34 -8.53
N GLU A 75 2.43 -15.61 -7.98
CA GLU A 75 2.19 -14.18 -8.26
C GLU A 75 3.13 -13.24 -7.49
N LEU A 76 4.07 -13.77 -6.68
CA LEU A 76 5.11 -12.96 -6.04
C LEU A 76 6.19 -12.49 -7.01
N SER A 77 6.38 -13.23 -8.10
CA SER A 77 7.38 -12.93 -9.14
C SER A 77 6.85 -13.07 -10.57
N GLY A 78 5.69 -13.70 -10.75
CA GLY A 78 5.00 -13.82 -12.03
C GLY A 78 3.80 -12.87 -12.11
N PRO A 79 3.21 -12.74 -13.31
CA PRO A 79 1.95 -12.03 -13.49
C PRO A 79 0.80 -12.78 -12.81
N GLY A 80 -0.25 -12.05 -12.44
CA GLY A 80 -1.49 -12.63 -11.91
C GLY A 80 -2.26 -11.63 -11.04
N SER A 81 -3.52 -11.96 -10.79
CA SER A 81 -4.43 -11.18 -9.93
C SER A 81 -5.33 -12.07 -9.07
N ALA A 82 -5.07 -13.38 -9.01
CA ALA A 82 -5.87 -14.30 -8.19
C ALA A 82 -5.74 -13.97 -6.69
N HIS A 83 -4.58 -13.42 -6.28
CA HIS A 83 -4.36 -12.94 -4.92
C HIS A 83 -5.37 -11.87 -4.46
N GLU A 84 -5.99 -11.12 -5.36
CA GLU A 84 -6.88 -10.01 -5.00
C GLU A 84 -8.16 -10.53 -4.32
N GLU A 85 -8.90 -11.41 -4.97
CA GLU A 85 -10.12 -12.00 -4.41
C GLU A 85 -9.79 -13.05 -3.34
N ALA A 86 -8.73 -13.84 -3.53
CA ALA A 86 -8.29 -14.82 -2.54
C ALA A 86 -7.86 -14.13 -1.22
N GLY A 87 -7.15 -13.00 -1.31
CA GLY A 87 -6.76 -12.19 -0.16
C GLY A 87 -7.95 -11.59 0.57
N TYR A 88 -8.94 -11.07 -0.18
CA TYR A 88 -10.18 -10.61 0.41
C TYR A 88 -10.89 -11.73 1.19
N ALA A 89 -11.13 -12.88 0.55
CA ALA A 89 -11.78 -14.02 1.19
C ALA A 89 -11.01 -14.49 2.44
N LEU A 90 -9.67 -14.57 2.35
CA LEU A 90 -8.80 -15.00 3.45
C LEU A 90 -8.90 -14.07 4.66
N LEU A 91 -8.86 -12.75 4.45
CA LEU A 91 -9.03 -11.77 5.53
C LEU A 91 -10.42 -11.87 6.17
N ARG A 92 -11.47 -12.07 5.36
CA ARG A 92 -12.85 -12.25 5.86
C ARG A 92 -13.00 -13.49 6.72
N GLU A 93 -12.40 -14.61 6.32
CA GLU A 93 -12.37 -15.86 7.08
C GLU A 93 -11.70 -15.67 8.46
N HIS A 94 -10.69 -14.79 8.53
CA HIS A 94 -10.00 -14.43 9.77
C HIS A 94 -10.68 -13.30 10.55
N GLY A 95 -11.93 -12.97 10.22
CA GLY A 95 -12.75 -12.00 10.97
C GLY A 95 -12.49 -10.52 10.65
N VAL A 96 -11.60 -10.20 9.71
CA VAL A 96 -11.30 -8.81 9.32
C VAL A 96 -12.50 -8.20 8.61
N ALA A 97 -13.00 -7.06 9.06
CA ALA A 97 -14.17 -6.38 8.48
C ALA A 97 -14.04 -6.18 6.95
N SER A 98 -15.15 -6.26 6.22
CA SER A 98 -15.16 -6.11 4.75
C SER A 98 -14.60 -4.78 4.27
N GLY A 99 -14.81 -3.71 5.07
CA GLY A 99 -14.19 -2.42 4.85
C GLY A 99 -12.66 -2.53 4.76
N LEU A 100 -12.00 -3.19 5.71
CA LEU A 100 -10.54 -3.34 5.68
C LEU A 100 -10.08 -4.38 4.64
N ALA A 101 -10.79 -5.49 4.51
CA ALA A 101 -10.44 -6.53 3.54
C ALA A 101 -10.51 -6.04 2.08
N ARG A 102 -11.30 -4.99 1.79
CA ARG A 102 -11.48 -4.47 0.43
C ARG A 102 -10.16 -4.11 -0.26
N PHE A 103 -9.15 -3.67 0.49
CA PHE A 103 -7.87 -3.23 -0.06
C PHE A 103 -7.19 -4.30 -0.93
N CYS A 104 -7.42 -5.58 -0.66
CA CYS A 104 -6.94 -6.66 -1.52
C CYS A 104 -7.47 -6.56 -2.95
N ARG A 105 -8.69 -6.06 -3.15
CA ARG A 105 -9.35 -5.93 -4.47
C ARG A 105 -9.23 -4.54 -5.06
N THR A 106 -9.08 -3.52 -4.22
CA THR A 106 -9.08 -2.13 -4.68
C THR A 106 -7.70 -1.65 -5.10
N HIS A 107 -6.61 -2.21 -4.54
CA HIS A 107 -5.27 -1.70 -4.80
C HIS A 107 -4.85 -1.79 -6.29
N GLY A 108 -5.15 -2.93 -6.95
CA GLY A 108 -4.87 -3.16 -8.38
C GLY A 108 -5.90 -2.53 -9.34
N SER A 109 -7.05 -2.07 -8.81
CA SER A 109 -8.17 -1.54 -9.60
C SER A 109 -8.52 -0.09 -9.23
N TYR A 110 -7.49 0.72 -8.96
CA TYR A 110 -7.65 2.13 -8.57
C TYR A 110 -8.37 3.00 -9.61
N GLY A 111 -8.43 2.55 -10.88
CA GLY A 111 -9.15 3.20 -11.98
C GLY A 111 -10.68 3.02 -11.94
N ALA A 112 -11.18 2.06 -11.16
CA ALA A 112 -12.62 1.80 -11.04
C ALA A 112 -13.36 2.98 -10.37
N PRO A 113 -14.66 3.16 -10.63
CA PRO A 113 -15.48 4.14 -9.92
C PRO A 113 -15.63 3.79 -8.44
N GLY A 114 -15.89 4.81 -7.61
CA GLY A 114 -16.19 4.62 -6.18
C GLY A 114 -14.98 4.33 -5.30
N ARG A 115 -13.75 4.57 -5.78
CA ARG A 115 -12.53 4.47 -4.97
C ARG A 115 -12.45 5.64 -3.99
N THR A 116 -12.25 5.32 -2.72
CA THR A 116 -12.03 6.28 -1.64
C THR A 116 -10.60 6.81 -1.68
N LEU A 117 -10.33 7.92 -1.00
CA LEU A 117 -8.96 8.41 -0.88
C LEU A 117 -8.06 7.36 -0.21
N GLU A 118 -8.58 6.63 0.77
CA GLU A 118 -7.87 5.52 1.42
C GLU A 118 -7.50 4.40 0.43
N ASP A 119 -8.42 4.04 -0.50
CA ASP A 119 -8.10 3.05 -1.54
C ASP A 119 -6.94 3.54 -2.42
N LEU A 120 -7.00 4.82 -2.83
CA LEU A 120 -5.97 5.41 -3.68
C LEU A 120 -4.63 5.56 -2.96
N LEU A 121 -4.61 5.86 -1.65
CA LEU A 121 -3.38 5.94 -0.87
C LEU A 121 -2.69 4.57 -0.74
N VAL A 122 -3.45 3.49 -0.59
CA VAL A 122 -2.90 2.12 -0.60
C VAL A 122 -2.32 1.78 -1.98
N SER A 123 -3.07 2.05 -3.06
CA SER A 123 -2.56 1.88 -4.43
C SER A 123 -1.33 2.73 -4.72
N LEU A 124 -1.29 3.96 -4.22
CA LEU A 124 -0.18 4.89 -4.44
C LEU A 124 1.06 4.40 -3.70
N ALA A 125 0.91 3.91 -2.47
CA ALA A 125 1.99 3.28 -1.72
C ALA A 125 2.59 2.08 -2.47
N ASP A 126 1.75 1.15 -2.94
CA ASP A 126 2.20 -0.02 -3.73
C ASP A 126 2.78 0.36 -5.10
N THR A 127 2.40 1.52 -5.63
CA THR A 127 2.98 2.01 -6.89
C THR A 127 4.36 2.62 -6.65
N VAL A 128 4.48 3.59 -5.74
CA VAL A 128 5.67 4.44 -5.63
C VAL A 128 6.81 3.79 -4.84
N TRP A 129 6.57 2.75 -4.03
CA TRP A 129 7.66 2.11 -3.27
C TRP A 129 8.79 1.59 -4.17
N LYS A 130 8.47 1.15 -5.40
CA LYS A 130 9.45 0.71 -6.39
C LYS A 130 9.90 1.82 -7.36
N GLY A 131 9.62 3.08 -7.03
CA GLY A 131 9.97 4.25 -7.85
C GLY A 131 9.09 4.45 -9.07
N ARG A 132 8.04 3.65 -9.24
CA ARG A 132 7.09 3.81 -10.35
C ARG A 132 6.19 5.02 -10.08
N ARG A 133 5.96 5.81 -11.13
CA ARG A 133 4.98 6.90 -11.17
C ARG A 133 3.76 6.47 -11.99
N ALA A 134 2.58 6.90 -11.58
CA ALA A 134 1.32 6.57 -12.24
C ALA A 134 0.41 7.80 -12.30
N VAL A 135 0.55 8.56 -13.39
CA VAL A 135 -0.10 9.87 -13.59
C VAL A 135 -1.61 9.84 -13.28
N GLU A 136 -2.33 8.84 -13.77
CA GLU A 136 -3.79 8.73 -13.54
C GLU A 136 -4.15 8.52 -12.05
N LEU A 137 -3.36 7.73 -11.33
CA LEU A 137 -3.55 7.48 -9.90
C LEU A 137 -3.23 8.75 -9.09
N GLU A 138 -2.12 9.40 -9.43
CA GLU A 138 -1.67 10.64 -8.79
C GLU A 138 -2.69 11.77 -9.00
N GLN A 139 -3.21 11.92 -10.21
CA GLN A 139 -4.27 12.89 -10.52
C GLN A 139 -5.53 12.67 -9.68
N ARG A 140 -5.98 11.42 -9.53
CA ARG A 140 -7.16 11.12 -8.69
C ARG A 140 -6.94 11.46 -7.21
N VAL A 141 -5.73 11.21 -6.69
CA VAL A 141 -5.37 11.62 -5.33
C VAL A 141 -5.40 13.14 -5.20
N VAL A 142 -4.79 13.85 -6.15
CA VAL A 142 -4.82 15.32 -6.23
C VAL A 142 -6.25 15.87 -6.26
N GLU A 143 -7.13 15.31 -7.09
CA GLU A 143 -8.53 15.72 -7.20
C GLU A 143 -9.29 15.59 -5.88
N LEU A 144 -9.15 14.46 -5.18
CA LEU A 144 -9.83 14.24 -3.90
C LEU A 144 -9.29 15.17 -2.80
N LEU A 145 -7.97 15.35 -2.73
CA LEU A 145 -7.34 16.23 -1.75
C LEU A 145 -7.69 17.70 -2.00
N ALA A 146 -7.58 18.17 -3.25
CA ALA A 146 -7.93 19.53 -3.64
C ALA A 146 -9.40 19.85 -3.35
N ARG A 147 -10.31 18.90 -3.64
CA ARG A 147 -11.73 19.03 -3.31
C ARG A 147 -11.96 19.11 -1.80
N ALA A 148 -11.27 18.30 -1.00
CA ALA A 148 -11.43 18.28 0.45
C ALA A 148 -10.90 19.56 1.11
N SER A 149 -9.78 20.11 0.63
CA SER A 149 -9.16 21.31 1.20
C SER A 149 -9.65 22.62 0.56
N GLY A 150 -10.36 22.57 -0.56
CA GLY A 150 -10.74 23.75 -1.35
C GLY A 150 -9.55 24.44 -2.04
N ARG A 151 -8.43 23.73 -2.20
CA ARG A 151 -7.19 24.27 -2.79
C ARG A 151 -7.16 24.05 -4.29
N ALA A 152 -6.31 24.79 -5.00
CA ALA A 152 -6.14 24.59 -6.43
C ALA A 152 -5.40 23.26 -6.70
N GLY A 153 -5.88 22.46 -7.65
CA GLY A 153 -5.31 21.14 -7.94
C GLY A 153 -3.81 21.16 -8.30
N TRP A 154 -3.34 22.21 -8.95
CA TRP A 154 -1.92 22.35 -9.30
C TRP A 154 -1.01 22.53 -8.07
N GLU A 155 -1.49 23.21 -7.01
CA GLU A 155 -0.73 23.36 -5.76
C GLU A 155 -0.56 22.01 -5.08
N VAL A 156 -1.67 21.26 -4.99
CA VAL A 156 -1.68 19.91 -4.41
C VAL A 156 -0.81 18.95 -5.22
N PHE A 157 -0.83 19.07 -6.56
CA PHE A 157 0.01 18.28 -7.45
C PHE A 157 1.49 18.53 -7.19
N LEU A 158 1.94 19.79 -7.10
CA LEU A 158 3.36 20.09 -6.85
C LEU A 158 3.83 19.51 -5.51
N GLU A 159 3.05 19.70 -4.44
CA GLU A 159 3.38 19.16 -3.12
C GLU A 159 3.40 17.63 -3.08
N LEU A 160 2.48 16.98 -3.81
CA LEU A 160 2.46 15.53 -3.94
C LEU A 160 3.64 15.04 -4.79
N ASP A 161 3.96 15.72 -5.89
CA ASP A 161 5.07 15.36 -6.78
C ASP A 161 6.41 15.39 -6.04
N ASP A 162 6.65 16.43 -5.24
CA ASP A 162 7.85 16.53 -4.39
C ASP A 162 7.95 15.32 -3.43
N LEU A 163 6.86 14.98 -2.72
CA LEU A 163 6.83 13.83 -1.83
C LEU A 163 7.10 12.51 -2.58
N LEU A 164 6.45 12.31 -3.74
CA LEU A 164 6.61 11.09 -4.51
C LEU A 164 8.00 10.99 -5.14
N GLY A 165 8.62 12.10 -5.52
CA GLY A 165 10.01 12.19 -5.93
C GLY A 165 10.96 11.74 -4.82
N ASP A 166 10.78 12.28 -3.61
CA ASP A 166 11.56 11.91 -2.44
C ASP A 166 11.39 10.44 -2.04
N ILE A 167 10.18 9.88 -2.18
CA ILE A 167 9.97 8.45 -1.97
C ILE A 167 10.68 7.67 -3.06
N ALA A 168 10.47 8.00 -4.34
CA ALA A 168 11.04 7.29 -5.47
C ALA A 168 12.57 7.25 -5.47
N ALA A 169 13.24 8.28 -4.94
CA ALA A 169 14.69 8.31 -4.79
C ALA A 169 15.27 7.12 -3.98
N GLY A 170 14.51 6.56 -3.03
CA GLY A 170 14.89 5.38 -2.24
C GLY A 170 14.51 4.03 -2.84
N ALA A 171 13.99 3.99 -4.07
CA ALA A 171 13.42 2.78 -4.67
C ALA A 171 14.43 1.65 -4.87
N ASP A 172 15.64 1.96 -5.34
CA ASP A 172 16.67 0.95 -5.63
C ASP A 172 17.07 0.20 -4.36
N GLU A 173 17.20 0.90 -3.23
CA GLU A 173 17.51 0.28 -1.95
C GLU A 173 16.37 -0.62 -1.44
N ARG A 174 15.11 -0.19 -1.61
CA ARG A 174 13.92 -1.00 -1.28
C ARG A 174 13.83 -2.26 -2.14
N LEU A 175 14.06 -2.14 -3.45
CA LEU A 175 14.10 -3.27 -4.37
C LEU A 175 15.22 -4.25 -4.01
N ALA A 176 16.43 -3.75 -3.75
CA ALA A 176 17.56 -4.56 -3.32
C ALA A 176 17.30 -5.25 -1.97
N HIS A 177 16.63 -4.58 -1.03
CA HIS A 177 16.21 -5.15 0.24
C HIS A 177 15.23 -6.30 0.02
N GLN A 178 14.13 -6.06 -0.71
CA GLN A 178 13.13 -7.07 -1.04
C GLN A 178 13.76 -8.29 -1.73
N ALA A 179 14.71 -8.04 -2.66
CA ALA A 179 15.44 -9.04 -3.42
C ALA A 179 16.20 -10.08 -2.58
N ARG A 180 16.58 -9.74 -1.34
CA ARG A 180 17.33 -10.64 -0.44
C ARG A 180 16.46 -11.70 0.23
N HIS A 181 15.14 -11.54 0.22
CA HIS A 181 14.24 -12.47 0.89
C HIS A 181 13.82 -13.61 -0.04
N PRO A 182 13.76 -14.88 0.39
CA PRO A 182 13.36 -15.97 -0.48
C PRO A 182 11.86 -15.89 -0.84
N LEU A 183 11.52 -16.39 -2.04
CA LEU A 183 10.13 -16.47 -2.55
C LEU A 183 9.27 -17.48 -1.78
N THR A 184 9.89 -18.48 -1.17
CA THR A 184 9.24 -19.49 -0.33
C THR A 184 9.75 -19.39 1.11
N GLY A 185 8.92 -19.80 2.07
CA GLY A 185 9.39 -20.00 3.45
C GLY A 185 10.39 -21.15 3.58
N PRO A 186 11.14 -21.23 4.70
CA PRO A 186 11.85 -22.46 5.03
C PRO A 186 10.84 -23.61 5.07
N ARG A 187 11.20 -24.74 4.45
CA ARG A 187 10.47 -26.00 4.56
C ARG A 187 10.61 -26.58 5.96
#